data_AF-A0A8S3X0T0-F1
#
_entry.id   AF-A0A8S3X0T0-F1
#
_cell.length_a   1.000
_cell.length_b   1.000
_cell.length_c   1.000
_cell.angle_alpha   90.00
_cell.angle_beta   90.00
_cell.angle_gamma   90.00
#
_symmetry.space_group_name_H-M   'P 1'
#
loop_
_entity.id
_entity.type
_entity.pdbx_description
1 polymer ?
#
loop_
_entity_poly.entity_id
_entity_poly.type
_entity_poly.pdbx_seq_one_letter_code
_entity_poly.pdbx_strand_id
1 'polypeptide(L)'
;MSGTAPSDKRGKSGSNKILDNNIKDLICNHIKSFKGRQSHYSLNDTKKEYLPEDLNIKKMYKLYLDAYEPQNHVYYETYRIIFNTEINISFDYPRTDTCSACDEFKIKAKALRAEGNIIELNRLTILNNLRKKKAQTFYDLPDETDIFVPAPIYSKSMTMPLSIDVDTSVQNDDKSQGDTADWGDYTPKLLQTPKSAPLGAMNKREEDVGTSLTQSE
;
A
#
# COMPACT_ATOMS: atom_id res chain seq x y z
N MET A 1 14.11 70.86 -13.21
CA MET A 1 13.78 69.42 -13.03
C MET A 1 13.03 69.29 -11.71
N SER A 2 11.72 69.09 -11.74
CA SER A 2 10.92 69.01 -10.52
C SER A 2 10.90 67.57 -10.01
N GLY A 3 11.65 67.31 -8.93
CA GLY A 3 11.65 66.03 -8.22
C GLY A 3 10.50 65.95 -7.24
N THR A 4 9.35 65.42 -7.67
CA THR A 4 8.26 65.08 -6.75
C THR A 4 8.48 63.69 -6.19
N ALA A 5 8.35 63.53 -4.87
CA ALA A 5 8.45 62.24 -4.20
C ALA A 5 7.37 61.26 -4.70
N PRO A 6 7.68 59.98 -4.92
CA PRO A 6 6.70 58.99 -5.36
C PRO A 6 5.61 58.79 -4.29
N SER A 7 4.36 58.73 -4.72
CA SER A 7 3.21 58.52 -3.83
C SER A 7 3.34 57.22 -3.04
N ASP A 8 3.09 57.29 -1.73
CA ASP A 8 3.02 56.12 -0.85
C ASP A 8 1.88 55.18 -1.30
N LYS A 9 2.21 53.90 -1.46
CA LYS A 9 1.30 52.82 -1.86
C LYS A 9 1.17 51.73 -0.78
N ARG A 10 1.71 51.94 0.42
CA ARG A 10 1.51 51.03 1.56
C ARG A 10 0.02 50.89 1.88
N GLY A 11 -0.43 49.68 2.18
CA GLY A 11 -1.85 49.38 2.47
C GLY A 11 -2.77 49.27 1.24
N LYS A 12 -2.30 49.65 0.04
CA LYS A 12 -3.04 49.41 -1.22
C LYS A 12 -2.70 48.01 -1.73
N SER A 13 -3.21 46.98 -1.05
CA SER A 13 -3.24 45.65 -1.64
C SER A 13 -4.13 45.73 -2.89
N GLY A 14 -3.56 45.48 -4.07
CA GLY A 14 -4.35 45.38 -5.29
C GLY A 14 -5.48 44.39 -5.05
N SER A 15 -6.71 44.78 -5.40
CA SER A 15 -7.89 43.92 -5.36
C SER A 15 -7.51 42.52 -5.79
N ASN A 16 -7.71 41.52 -4.92
CA ASN A 16 -7.48 40.12 -5.27
C ASN A 16 -8.10 39.89 -6.65
N LYS A 17 -7.29 39.54 -7.65
CA LYS A 17 -7.78 39.35 -9.02
C LYS A 17 -8.87 38.27 -8.95
N ILE A 18 -10.12 38.69 -9.08
CA ILE A 18 -11.26 37.79 -9.09
C ILE A 18 -11.05 36.95 -10.35
N LEU A 19 -10.81 35.65 -10.16
CA LEU A 19 -10.66 34.71 -11.25
C LEU A 19 -11.98 34.66 -12.02
N ASP A 20 -11.89 34.62 -13.35
CA ASP A 20 -13.06 34.47 -14.21
C ASP A 20 -13.80 33.18 -13.85
N ASN A 21 -15.13 33.27 -13.74
CA ASN A 21 -15.96 32.14 -13.35
C ASN A 21 -15.86 31.00 -14.37
N ASN A 22 -15.71 31.32 -15.66
CA ASN A 22 -15.52 30.32 -16.70
C ASN A 22 -14.28 29.45 -16.47
N ILE A 23 -13.16 30.07 -16.05
CA ILE A 23 -11.91 29.39 -15.76
C ILE A 23 -12.05 28.51 -14.52
N LYS A 24 -12.76 28.99 -13.50
CA LYS A 24 -13.05 28.19 -12.29
C LYS A 24 -13.85 26.93 -12.63
N ASP A 25 -14.90 27.07 -13.43
CA ASP A 25 -15.74 25.94 -13.83
C ASP A 25 -14.95 24.92 -14.65
N LEU A 26 -14.07 25.38 -15.56
CA LEU A 26 -13.15 24.50 -16.29
C LEU A 26 -12.25 23.69 -15.35
N ILE A 27 -11.64 24.34 -14.35
CA ILE A 27 -10.78 23.68 -13.37
C ILE A 27 -11.59 22.68 -12.53
N CYS A 28 -12.78 23.07 -12.09
CA CYS A 28 -13.68 22.20 -11.33
C CYS A 28 -14.09 20.96 -12.14
N ASN A 29 -14.41 21.12 -13.42
CA ASN A 29 -14.74 20.02 -14.31
C ASN A 29 -13.55 19.10 -14.55
N HIS A 30 -12.35 19.66 -14.73
CA HIS A 30 -11.12 18.88 -14.84
C HIS A 30 -10.88 18.05 -13.58
N ILE A 31 -11.01 18.64 -12.38
CA ILE A 31 -10.82 17.93 -11.11
C ILE A 31 -11.87 16.83 -10.90
N LYS A 32 -13.13 17.08 -11.29
CA LYS A 32 -14.20 16.08 -11.22
C LYS A 32 -14.07 14.95 -12.24
N SER A 33 -13.27 15.12 -13.29
CA SER A 33 -13.05 14.06 -14.29
C SER A 33 -12.22 12.88 -13.74
N PHE A 34 -11.44 13.12 -12.67
CA PHE A 34 -10.66 12.07 -12.03
C PHE A 34 -11.57 11.13 -11.23
N LYS A 35 -11.39 9.83 -11.41
CA LYS A 35 -12.16 8.81 -10.69
C LYS A 35 -11.74 8.75 -9.22
N GLY A 36 -12.55 9.31 -8.33
CA GLY A 36 -12.45 9.14 -6.89
C GLY A 36 -13.21 7.92 -6.38
N ARG A 37 -12.80 7.39 -5.24
CA ARG A 37 -13.52 6.35 -4.49
C ARG A 37 -14.24 7.01 -3.31
N GLN A 38 -15.49 6.64 -3.10
CA GLN A 38 -16.20 7.05 -1.88
C GLN A 38 -15.68 6.24 -0.69
N SER A 39 -15.64 6.89 0.45
CA SER A 39 -15.27 6.28 1.72
C SER A 39 -16.41 5.39 2.20
N HIS A 40 -16.16 4.09 2.24
CA HIS A 40 -17.13 3.08 2.69
C HIS A 40 -17.56 3.26 4.15
N TYR A 41 -16.70 3.89 4.96
CA TYR A 41 -16.91 4.11 6.39
C TYR A 41 -17.41 5.50 6.75
N SER A 42 -17.63 6.38 5.77
CA SER A 42 -18.17 7.70 6.09
C SER A 42 -19.62 7.57 6.50
N LEU A 43 -19.97 8.21 7.61
CA LEU A 43 -21.37 8.42 7.98
C LEU A 43 -22.10 9.06 6.80
N ASN A 44 -23.35 8.64 6.57
CA ASN A 44 -24.20 8.98 5.42
C ASN A 44 -24.23 10.48 5.05
N ASP A 45 -23.91 11.37 5.98
CA ASP A 45 -23.94 12.81 5.79
C ASP A 45 -22.71 13.39 5.05
N THR A 46 -21.58 12.69 4.97
CA THR A 46 -20.38 13.21 4.28
C THR A 46 -19.97 12.39 3.06
N LYS A 47 -20.35 12.86 1.87
CA LYS A 47 -19.93 12.28 0.58
C LYS A 47 -18.55 12.80 0.17
N LYS A 48 -17.53 12.50 0.98
CA LYS A 48 -16.15 12.85 0.66
C LYS A 48 -15.55 11.81 -0.29
N GLU A 49 -15.00 12.28 -1.41
CA GLU A 49 -14.36 11.44 -2.41
C GLU A 49 -12.84 11.44 -2.26
N TYR A 50 -12.24 10.27 -2.46
CA TYR A 50 -10.82 10.04 -2.28
C TYR A 50 -10.16 9.65 -3.60
N LEU A 51 -9.22 10.45 -4.07
CA LEU A 51 -8.41 10.19 -5.26
C LEU A 51 -7.30 9.17 -4.94
N PRO A 52 -6.85 8.36 -5.92
CA PRO A 52 -5.77 7.40 -5.70
C PRO A 52 -4.48 8.08 -5.22
N GLU A 53 -3.71 7.35 -4.40
CA GLU A 53 -2.41 7.79 -3.83
C GLU A 53 -1.36 8.17 -4.88
N ASP A 54 -1.46 7.58 -6.08
CA ASP A 54 -0.55 7.86 -7.19
C ASP A 54 -0.72 9.28 -7.75
N LEU A 55 -1.87 9.90 -7.51
CA LEU A 55 -2.23 11.21 -8.03
C LEU A 55 -1.81 12.30 -7.03
N ASN A 56 -1.34 13.43 -7.55
CA ASN A 56 -0.93 14.59 -6.76
C ASN A 56 -1.46 15.85 -7.46
N ILE A 57 -1.76 16.90 -6.70
CA ILE A 57 -2.15 18.24 -7.21
C ILE A 57 -1.19 18.69 -8.32
N LYS A 58 0.13 18.50 -8.14
CA LYS A 58 1.12 18.85 -9.17
C LYS A 58 0.95 18.05 -10.46
N LYS A 59 0.64 16.76 -10.37
CA LYS A 59 0.40 15.91 -11.55
C LYS A 59 -0.90 16.30 -12.24
N MET A 60 -1.97 16.53 -11.47
CA MET A 60 -3.26 16.97 -12.00
C MET A 60 -3.16 18.32 -12.71
N TYR A 61 -2.37 19.24 -12.14
CA TYR A 61 -2.11 20.55 -12.74
C TYR A 61 -1.32 20.42 -14.05
N LYS A 62 -0.32 19.54 -14.13
CA LYS A 62 0.36 19.27 -15.41
C LYS A 62 -0.61 18.76 -16.47
N LEU A 63 -1.46 17.79 -16.11
CA LEU A 63 -2.50 17.28 -17.00
C LEU A 63 -3.52 18.36 -17.42
N TYR A 64 -3.77 19.35 -16.55
CA TYR A 64 -4.59 20.50 -16.88
C TYR A 64 -3.91 21.39 -17.94
N LEU A 65 -2.63 21.72 -17.75
CA LEU A 65 -1.89 22.51 -18.73
C LEU A 65 -1.83 21.79 -20.09
N ASP A 66 -1.56 20.49 -20.08
CA ASP A 66 -1.51 19.67 -21.30
C ASP A 66 -2.83 19.67 -22.09
N ALA A 67 -3.97 19.86 -21.41
CA ALA A 67 -5.30 19.83 -22.02
C ALA A 67 -5.83 21.22 -22.44
N TYR A 68 -5.44 22.29 -21.75
CA TYR A 68 -6.08 23.62 -21.87
C TYR A 68 -5.13 24.76 -22.25
N GLU A 69 -3.81 24.55 -22.28
CA GLU A 69 -2.89 25.52 -22.87
C GLU A 69 -2.93 25.50 -24.40
N PRO A 70 -2.75 26.66 -25.06
CA PRO A 70 -2.42 27.99 -24.50
C PRO A 70 -3.65 28.86 -24.18
N GLN A 71 -4.87 28.40 -24.44
CA GLN A 71 -6.07 29.25 -24.39
C GLN A 71 -6.46 29.66 -22.97
N ASN A 72 -6.32 28.76 -22.00
CA ASN A 72 -6.74 28.97 -20.61
C ASN A 72 -5.58 28.72 -19.63
N HIS A 73 -4.53 29.53 -19.73
CA HIS A 73 -3.40 29.45 -18.81
C HIS A 73 -3.79 29.86 -17.38
N VAL A 74 -3.42 29.03 -16.40
CA VAL A 74 -3.71 29.25 -14.98
C VAL A 74 -2.47 28.94 -14.17
N TYR A 75 -2.19 29.75 -13.14
CA TYR A 75 -1.08 29.49 -12.23
C TYR A 75 -1.38 28.33 -11.27
N TYR A 76 -0.34 27.56 -10.91
CA TYR A 76 -0.44 26.46 -9.96
C TYR A 76 -1.13 26.83 -8.65
N GLU A 77 -0.83 28.00 -8.08
CA GLU A 77 -1.41 28.43 -6.80
C GLU A 77 -2.93 28.62 -6.92
N THR A 78 -3.39 29.19 -8.03
CA THR A 78 -4.82 29.29 -8.33
C THR A 78 -5.48 27.93 -8.40
N TYR A 79 -4.88 26.99 -9.14
CA TYR A 79 -5.40 25.63 -9.24
C TYR A 79 -5.47 24.93 -7.87
N ARG A 80 -4.43 25.10 -7.05
CA ARG A 80 -4.37 24.55 -5.69
C ARG A 80 -5.41 25.16 -4.76
N ILE A 81 -5.65 26.47 -4.83
CA ILE A 81 -6.68 27.15 -4.03
C ILE A 81 -8.05 26.57 -4.38
N ILE A 82 -8.39 26.52 -5.68
CA ILE A 82 -9.68 25.99 -6.15
C ILE A 82 -9.88 24.54 -5.71
N PHE A 83 -8.83 23.71 -5.83
CA PHE A 83 -8.88 22.32 -5.37
C PHE A 83 -9.22 22.20 -3.87
N ASN A 84 -8.70 23.09 -3.02
CA ASN A 84 -8.91 23.03 -1.58
C ASN A 84 -10.21 23.71 -1.11
N THR A 85 -10.73 24.71 -1.82
CA THR A 85 -11.88 25.51 -1.38
C THR A 85 -13.19 25.10 -2.01
N GLU A 86 -13.20 24.76 -3.30
CA GLU A 86 -14.44 24.53 -4.06
C GLU A 86 -14.87 23.05 -4.08
N ILE A 87 -13.96 22.13 -3.73
CA ILE A 87 -14.13 20.71 -3.98
C ILE A 87 -13.84 19.92 -2.70
N ASN A 88 -14.78 19.05 -2.32
CA ASN A 88 -14.65 18.15 -1.16
C ASN A 88 -13.96 16.82 -1.55
N ILE A 89 -12.77 16.92 -2.13
CA ILE A 89 -11.94 15.77 -2.55
C ILE A 89 -10.64 15.78 -1.75
N SER A 90 -10.13 14.60 -1.41
CA SER A 90 -8.79 14.44 -0.83
C SER A 90 -8.05 13.29 -1.47
N PHE A 91 -6.75 13.20 -1.24
CA PHE A 91 -5.97 12.03 -1.64
C PHE A 91 -6.21 10.91 -0.63
N ASP A 92 -6.37 9.70 -1.15
CA ASP A 92 -6.44 8.48 -0.36
C ASP A 92 -5.10 8.23 0.34
N TYR A 93 -5.17 7.57 1.49
CA TYR A 93 -3.97 7.22 2.24
C TYR A 93 -3.41 5.90 1.69
N PRO A 94 -2.07 5.74 1.57
CA PRO A 94 -1.47 4.45 1.28
C PRO A 94 -2.01 3.42 2.25
N ARG A 95 -2.67 2.38 1.74
CA ARG A 95 -3.28 1.38 2.61
C ARG A 95 -2.20 0.78 3.50
N THR A 96 -2.36 0.94 4.81
CA THR A 96 -1.43 0.39 5.80
C THR A 96 -1.47 -1.12 5.81
N ASP A 97 -0.32 -1.66 6.18
CA ASP A 97 0.20 -2.97 5.84
C ASP A 97 -0.75 -4.14 6.03
N THR A 98 -0.66 -5.05 5.07
CA THR A 98 -1.15 -6.41 5.21
C THR A 98 -0.54 -7.06 6.45
N CYS A 99 -1.31 -7.92 7.10
CA CYS A 99 -0.80 -8.62 8.26
C CYS A 99 0.42 -9.48 7.88
N SER A 100 1.54 -9.31 8.59
CA SER A 100 2.79 -10.06 8.37
C SER A 100 2.59 -11.56 8.19
N ALA A 101 1.78 -12.18 9.07
CA ALA A 101 1.46 -13.60 8.98
C ALA A 101 0.58 -13.97 7.77
N CYS A 102 -0.31 -13.06 7.33
CA CYS A 102 -1.05 -13.25 6.09
C CYS A 102 -0.13 -13.17 4.87
N ASP A 103 0.91 -12.35 4.92
CA ASP A 103 1.89 -12.24 3.84
C ASP A 103 2.85 -13.43 3.81
N GLU A 104 3.33 -13.87 4.97
CA GLU A 104 4.05 -15.14 5.09
C GLU A 104 3.23 -16.31 4.53
N PHE A 105 1.94 -16.37 4.85
CA PHE A 105 1.04 -17.36 4.27
C PHE A 105 1.00 -17.27 2.75
N LYS A 106 0.84 -16.08 2.17
CA LYS A 106 0.78 -15.90 0.71
C LYS A 106 2.07 -16.38 0.05
N ILE A 107 3.23 -16.06 0.64
CA ILE A 107 4.54 -16.46 0.13
C ILE A 107 4.69 -17.99 0.21
N LYS A 108 4.43 -18.59 1.38
CA LYS A 108 4.51 -20.05 1.58
C LYS A 108 3.54 -20.81 0.67
N ALA A 109 2.29 -20.34 0.56
CA ALA A 109 1.30 -20.94 -0.32
C ALA A 109 1.72 -20.87 -1.81
N LYS A 110 2.37 -19.77 -2.23
CA LYS A 110 2.90 -19.65 -3.59
C LYS A 110 4.05 -20.63 -3.84
N ALA A 111 4.96 -20.79 -2.89
CA ALA A 111 6.06 -21.74 -2.98
C ALA A 111 5.56 -23.19 -3.06
N LEU A 112 4.67 -23.60 -2.13
CA LEU A 112 4.10 -24.95 -2.09
C LEU A 112 3.29 -25.31 -3.33
N ARG A 113 2.61 -24.33 -3.94
CA ARG A 113 1.92 -24.50 -5.23
C ARG A 113 2.89 -24.79 -6.37
N ALA A 114 4.04 -24.12 -6.40
CA ALA A 114 5.07 -24.34 -7.41
C ALA A 114 5.76 -25.71 -7.22
N GLU A 115 5.95 -26.14 -5.97
CA GLU A 115 6.52 -27.45 -5.61
C GLU A 115 5.52 -28.60 -5.79
N GLY A 116 4.22 -28.33 -5.95
CA GLY A 116 3.19 -29.36 -6.07
C GLY A 116 2.85 -30.07 -4.75
N ASN A 117 3.26 -29.53 -3.60
CA ASN A 117 2.99 -30.13 -2.29
C ASN A 117 1.57 -29.78 -1.80
N ILE A 118 0.59 -30.54 -2.28
CA ILE A 118 -0.84 -30.31 -2.04
C ILE A 118 -1.21 -30.52 -0.56
N ILE A 119 -0.55 -31.46 0.12
CA ILE A 119 -0.86 -31.81 1.52
C ILE A 119 -0.53 -30.63 2.43
N GLU A 120 0.69 -30.09 2.31
CA GLU A 120 1.11 -28.96 3.15
C GLU A 120 0.37 -27.68 2.79
N LEU A 121 0.04 -27.48 1.51
CA LEU A 121 -0.80 -26.37 1.07
C LEU A 121 -2.18 -26.41 1.74
N ASN A 122 -2.81 -27.59 1.80
CA ASN A 122 -4.10 -27.77 2.48
C ASN A 122 -3.99 -27.49 3.98
N ARG A 123 -2.95 -28.01 4.64
CA ARG A 123 -2.69 -27.75 6.06
C ARG A 123 -2.56 -26.25 6.35
N LEU A 124 -1.70 -25.58 5.58
CA LEU A 124 -1.45 -24.15 5.71
C LEU A 124 -2.74 -23.33 5.46
N THR A 125 -3.55 -23.75 4.49
CA THR A 125 -4.84 -23.11 4.17
C THR A 125 -5.84 -23.25 5.32
N ILE A 126 -5.94 -24.43 5.93
CA ILE A 126 -6.81 -24.66 7.10
C ILE A 126 -6.38 -23.75 8.25
N LEU A 127 -5.08 -23.69 8.55
CA LEU A 127 -4.55 -22.83 9.62
C LEU A 127 -4.87 -21.34 9.39
N ASN A 128 -4.70 -20.85 8.17
CA ASN A 128 -5.02 -19.46 7.84
C ASN A 128 -6.53 -19.19 7.94
N ASN A 129 -7.37 -20.13 7.50
CA ASN A 129 -8.82 -20.00 7.65
C ASN A 129 -9.25 -19.97 9.12
N LEU A 130 -8.66 -20.81 9.97
CA LEU A 130 -8.92 -20.78 11.42
C LEU A 130 -8.51 -19.44 12.03
N ARG A 131 -7.34 -18.92 11.66
CA ARG A 131 -6.87 -17.60 12.09
C ARG A 131 -7.85 -16.49 11.68
N LYS A 132 -8.33 -16.50 10.43
CA LYS A 132 -9.32 -15.52 9.94
C LYS A 132 -10.63 -15.62 10.71
N LYS A 133 -11.12 -16.84 10.95
CA LYS A 133 -12.33 -17.07 11.76
C LYS A 133 -12.18 -16.55 13.19
N LYS A 134 -11.04 -16.82 13.85
CA LYS A 134 -10.75 -16.29 15.20
C LYS A 134 -10.70 -14.76 15.24
N ALA A 135 -10.14 -14.13 14.21
CA ALA A 135 -10.13 -12.68 14.10
C ALA A 135 -11.55 -12.14 13.85
N GLN A 136 -12.35 -12.84 13.04
CA GLN A 136 -13.72 -12.45 12.73
C GLN A 136 -14.65 -12.57 13.95
N THR A 137 -14.51 -13.63 14.76
CA THR A 137 -15.30 -13.78 15.99
C THR A 137 -15.12 -12.61 16.97
N PHE A 138 -13.98 -11.91 16.94
CA PHE A 138 -13.80 -10.70 17.76
C PHE A 138 -14.74 -9.55 17.34
N TYR A 139 -15.03 -9.41 16.04
CA TYR A 139 -15.90 -8.36 15.50
C TYR A 139 -17.38 -8.76 15.44
N ASP A 140 -17.67 -10.07 15.35
CA ASP A 140 -19.03 -10.60 15.25
C ASP A 140 -19.71 -10.73 16.63
N LEU A 141 -18.98 -10.54 17.72
CA LEU A 141 -19.58 -10.49 19.06
C LEU A 141 -20.41 -9.20 19.16
N PRO A 142 -21.73 -9.30 19.39
CA PRO A 142 -22.52 -8.11 19.69
C PRO A 142 -21.96 -7.47 20.97
N ASP A 143 -21.91 -6.13 20.99
CA ASP A 143 -21.59 -5.34 22.18
C ASP A 143 -22.69 -5.59 23.24
N GLU A 144 -22.64 -6.72 23.93
CA GLU A 144 -23.43 -7.01 25.13
C GLU A 144 -22.82 -6.27 26.32
N THR A 145 -22.67 -4.95 26.20
CA THR A 145 -22.46 -4.05 27.34
C THR A 145 -22.95 -2.64 27.01
N ASP A 146 -24.17 -2.33 27.45
CA ASP A 146 -24.57 -1.00 27.94
C ASP A 146 -23.82 -0.65 29.26
N ILE A 147 -22.55 -1.05 29.38
CA ILE A 147 -21.67 -0.70 30.47
C ILE A 147 -20.43 -0.09 29.84
N PHE A 148 -20.29 1.22 30.01
CA PHE A 148 -19.10 1.99 29.69
C PHE A 148 -17.87 1.38 30.38
N VAL A 149 -17.13 0.52 29.67
CA VAL A 149 -15.78 0.12 30.05
C VAL A 149 -14.83 0.99 29.23
N PRO A 150 -14.13 1.97 29.85
CA PRO A 150 -13.20 2.80 29.10
C PRO A 150 -12.10 1.91 28.50
N ALA A 151 -11.85 2.11 27.20
CA ALA A 151 -10.84 1.37 26.46
C ALA A 151 -9.52 1.31 27.23
N PRO A 152 -8.90 0.13 27.40
CA PRO A 152 -7.59 0.04 28.04
C PRO A 152 -6.59 0.82 27.20
N ILE A 153 -5.97 1.83 27.82
CA ILE A 153 -4.87 2.59 27.25
C ILE A 153 -3.70 1.61 27.07
N TYR A 154 -3.56 1.02 25.89
CA TYR A 154 -2.48 0.08 25.62
C TYR A 154 -1.16 0.85 25.49
N SER A 155 -0.38 0.89 26.57
CA SER A 155 1.03 1.29 26.51
C SER A 155 1.85 0.12 25.94
N LYS A 156 2.83 0.48 25.10
CA LYS A 156 3.56 -0.35 24.14
C LYS A 156 4.44 -1.50 24.69
N SER A 157 4.24 -2.02 25.90
CA SER A 157 5.22 -2.92 26.52
C SER A 157 4.63 -4.11 27.30
N MET A 158 3.67 -4.84 26.73
CA MET A 158 3.28 -6.14 27.28
C MET A 158 3.30 -7.22 26.19
N THR A 159 4.30 -8.08 26.29
CA THR A 159 4.46 -9.33 25.55
C THR A 159 3.31 -10.30 25.84
N MET A 160 2.74 -10.88 24.79
CA MET A 160 1.76 -11.97 24.88
C MET A 160 2.42 -13.23 25.51
N PRO A 161 1.85 -13.83 26.58
CA PRO A 161 2.34 -15.11 27.06
C PRO A 161 1.92 -16.23 26.08
N LEU A 162 2.91 -16.89 25.49
CA LEU A 162 2.76 -18.19 24.83
C LEU A 162 2.86 -19.28 25.89
N SER A 163 1.73 -19.73 26.44
CA SER A 163 1.65 -21.01 27.15
C SER A 163 0.21 -21.55 27.05
N ILE A 164 0.03 -22.61 26.27
CA ILE A 164 -1.02 -23.60 26.54
C ILE A 164 -0.25 -24.90 26.71
N ASP A 165 -0.12 -25.33 27.96
CA ASP A 165 0.37 -26.66 28.29
C ASP A 165 -0.70 -27.67 27.83
N VAL A 166 -0.35 -28.47 26.84
CA VAL A 166 -1.12 -29.67 26.48
C VAL A 166 -0.54 -30.80 27.31
N ASP A 167 -1.25 -31.18 28.37
CA ASP A 167 -1.01 -32.42 29.10
C ASP A 167 -1.29 -33.61 28.17
N THR A 168 -0.24 -34.17 27.57
CA THR A 168 -0.26 -35.54 27.04
C THR A 168 0.33 -36.48 28.09
N SER A 169 -0.53 -36.95 28.99
CA SER A 169 -0.28 -38.20 29.72
C SER A 169 -0.50 -39.38 28.78
N VAL A 170 0.57 -39.81 28.12
CA VAL A 170 0.65 -41.16 27.54
C VAL A 170 1.81 -41.85 28.23
N GLN A 171 1.45 -42.76 29.15
CA GLN A 171 2.37 -43.74 29.71
C GLN A 171 2.86 -44.62 28.56
N ASN A 172 4.17 -44.60 28.30
CA ASN A 172 4.85 -45.70 27.65
C ASN A 172 6.10 -46.00 28.47
N ASP A 173 6.00 -47.05 29.27
CA ASP A 173 7.14 -47.74 29.83
C ASP A 173 7.92 -48.38 28.66
N ASP A 174 9.15 -47.94 28.41
CA ASP A 174 10.18 -48.89 27.98
C ASP A 174 11.60 -48.38 28.28
N LYS A 175 12.39 -49.26 28.90
CA LYS A 175 13.77 -49.04 29.32
C LYS A 175 14.71 -49.19 28.11
N SER A 176 15.64 -48.26 27.92
CA SER A 176 17.01 -48.62 27.52
C SER A 176 18.01 -47.50 27.83
N GLN A 177 19.19 -47.94 28.29
CA GLN A 177 20.33 -47.17 28.77
C GLN A 177 21.11 -46.49 27.63
N GLY A 178 21.86 -45.41 27.95
CA GLY A 178 23.04 -45.05 27.17
C GLY A 178 23.39 -43.55 27.12
N ASP A 179 24.40 -43.19 27.90
CA ASP A 179 25.51 -42.27 27.57
C ASP A 179 25.34 -40.75 27.55
N THR A 180 25.99 -40.16 28.55
CA THR A 180 26.50 -38.78 28.68
C THR A 180 27.47 -38.36 27.57
N ALA A 181 27.28 -37.16 27.01
CA ALA A 181 28.32 -36.34 26.37
C ALA A 181 27.94 -34.85 26.55
N ASP A 182 28.62 -34.11 27.43
CA ASP A 182 29.79 -33.26 27.17
C ASP A 182 29.53 -32.14 26.14
N TRP A 183 29.16 -30.95 26.63
CA TRP A 183 28.95 -29.74 25.83
C TRP A 183 30.20 -28.86 25.89
N GLY A 184 31.25 -29.27 25.20
CA GLY A 184 32.42 -28.44 24.94
C GLY A 184 32.12 -27.29 23.97
N ASP A 185 32.61 -26.11 24.33
CA ASP A 185 32.56 -24.82 23.63
C ASP A 185 32.57 -24.89 22.09
N TYR A 186 31.47 -24.48 21.45
CA TYR A 186 31.43 -24.27 20.00
C TYR A 186 31.42 -22.78 19.66
N THR A 187 32.59 -22.26 19.28
CA THR A 187 32.73 -20.97 18.61
C THR A 187 32.60 -21.17 17.10
N PRO A 188 31.77 -20.37 16.38
CA PRO A 188 31.55 -20.59 14.95
C PRO A 188 32.74 -20.07 14.13
N LYS A 189 33.43 -20.98 13.42
CA LYS A 189 34.42 -20.63 12.40
C LYS A 189 33.72 -20.02 11.17
N LEU A 190 34.08 -18.77 10.87
CA LEU A 190 33.87 -18.13 9.57
C LEU A 190 34.47 -19.02 8.46
N LEU A 191 33.63 -19.58 7.58
CA LEU A 191 34.08 -20.18 6.34
C LEU A 191 33.82 -19.28 5.14
N GLN A 192 34.89 -19.15 4.36
CA GLN A 192 35.11 -18.29 3.22
C GLN A 192 34.19 -18.58 2.04
N THR A 193 33.82 -17.52 1.33
CA THR A 193 33.21 -17.59 0.01
C THR A 193 34.22 -18.11 -1.03
N PRO A 194 33.86 -19.08 -1.89
CA PRO A 194 34.71 -19.42 -3.03
C PRO A 194 34.63 -18.36 -4.13
N LYS A 195 35.82 -18.11 -4.68
CA LYS A 195 36.21 -17.14 -5.71
C LYS A 195 35.48 -17.34 -7.04
N SER A 196 35.30 -16.22 -7.74
CA SER A 196 34.86 -16.11 -9.13
C SER A 196 35.80 -16.82 -10.12
N ALA A 197 35.24 -17.31 -11.23
CA ALA A 197 35.96 -17.64 -12.46
C ALA A 197 35.20 -17.07 -13.68
N PRO A 198 35.89 -16.71 -14.79
CA PRO A 198 35.34 -15.84 -15.84
C PRO A 198 34.93 -16.55 -17.15
N LEU A 199 34.06 -15.84 -17.89
CA LEU A 199 33.79 -15.76 -19.35
C LEU A 199 33.92 -17.00 -20.25
N GLY A 200 32.80 -17.34 -20.91
CA GLY A 200 32.75 -18.12 -22.15
C GLY A 200 31.65 -17.59 -23.09
N ALA A 201 32.04 -17.13 -24.27
CA ALA A 201 31.20 -16.66 -25.37
C ALA A 201 30.67 -17.82 -26.24
N MET A 202 29.90 -17.47 -27.30
CA MET A 202 29.35 -18.31 -28.41
C MET A 202 27.88 -18.73 -28.19
N ASN A 203 26.91 -18.61 -29.12
CA ASN A 203 26.89 -18.24 -30.54
C ASN A 203 25.52 -17.63 -30.93
N LYS A 204 25.54 -16.73 -31.92
CA LYS A 204 24.40 -16.33 -32.75
C LYS A 204 24.24 -17.30 -33.92
N ARG A 205 22.98 -17.55 -34.34
CA ARG A 205 22.41 -18.19 -35.55
C ARG A 205 21.21 -19.02 -35.04
N GLU A 206 20.00 -18.95 -35.60
CA GLU A 206 19.64 -19.06 -37.02
C GLU A 206 18.44 -18.16 -37.37
N GLU A 207 18.55 -17.52 -38.53
CA GLU A 207 17.43 -17.04 -39.37
C GLU A 207 16.90 -18.22 -40.21
N ASP A 208 15.80 -17.97 -40.93
CA ASP A 208 15.18 -18.76 -42.00
C ASP A 208 14.11 -19.80 -41.60
N VAL A 209 12.84 -19.38 -41.64
CA VAL A 209 11.84 -20.03 -42.50
C VAL A 209 10.90 -18.96 -43.07
N GLY A 210 11.11 -18.60 -44.33
CA GLY A 210 10.07 -18.04 -45.19
C GLY A 210 9.21 -19.17 -45.76
N THR A 211 7.90 -18.95 -45.87
CA THR A 211 7.08 -19.62 -46.89
C THR A 211 5.97 -18.65 -47.34
N SER A 212 5.84 -18.64 -48.66
CA SER A 212 5.15 -17.75 -49.58
C SER A 212 3.63 -17.99 -49.74
N LEU A 213 2.96 -16.94 -50.25
CA LEU A 213 1.84 -16.91 -51.22
C LEU A 213 0.64 -17.87 -51.04
N THR A 214 -0.58 -17.31 -51.05
CA THR A 214 -1.48 -17.34 -52.25
C THR A 214 -2.63 -16.34 -52.09
N GLN A 215 -2.83 -15.50 -53.11
CA GLN A 215 -4.06 -14.77 -53.42
C GLN A 215 -4.90 -15.59 -54.39
N SER A 216 -6.18 -15.77 -54.07
CA SER A 216 -7.33 -16.21 -54.91
C SER A 216 -8.51 -16.25 -53.92
N GLU A 217 -9.66 -15.60 -54.05
CA GLU A 217 -10.46 -15.08 -55.17
C GLU A 217 -11.12 -13.76 -54.77
#